data_AF-A0A1N7Q6U5-F1
#
_entry.id   AF-A0A1N7Q6U5-F1
#
_cell.length_a   1.000
_cell.length_b   1.000
_cell.length_c   1.000
_cell.angle_alpha   90.00
_cell.angle_beta   90.00
_cell.angle_gamma   90.00
#
_symmetry.space_group_name_H-M   'P 1'
#
loop_
_entity.id
_entity.type
_entity.pdbx_description
1 polymer ?
#
loop_
_entity_poly.entity_id
_entity_poly.type
_entity_poly.pdbx_seq_one_letter_code
_entity_poly.pdbx_strand_id
1 'polypeptide(L)' 'MDTNRFFTMLSRMFFRRATNWGVRKGIDMAAGKGKPAAQMSTQERDMARKGRDAVKLARKSARITRRLGR' A
#
# COMPACT_ATOMS: atom_id res chain seq x y z
N MET A 1 -19.84 18.41 -27.60
CA MET A 1 -18.52 18.68 -26.99
C MET A 1 -18.64 18.55 -25.48
N ASP A 2 -18.19 17.53 -24.76
CA ASP A 2 -17.70 16.20 -25.10
C ASP A 2 -18.16 15.31 -23.94
N THR A 3 -19.38 14.77 -24.05
CA THR A 3 -19.90 13.79 -23.08
C THR A 3 -18.91 12.64 -22.89
N ASN A 4 -18.18 12.32 -23.97
CA ASN A 4 -17.09 11.35 -23.98
C ASN A 4 -15.92 11.74 -23.05
N ARG A 5 -15.58 13.03 -22.97
CA ARG A 5 -14.50 13.54 -22.10
C ARG A 5 -14.93 13.56 -20.63
N PHE A 6 -16.19 13.89 -20.36
CA PHE A 6 -16.79 13.77 -19.03
C PHE A 6 -16.78 12.31 -18.55
N PHE A 7 -17.21 11.37 -19.40
CA PHE A 7 -17.21 9.95 -19.09
C PHE A 7 -15.80 9.38 -18.89
N THR A 8 -14.84 9.85 -19.69
CA THR A 8 -13.43 9.47 -19.56
C THR A 8 -12.84 9.97 -18.23
N MET A 9 -13.14 11.22 -17.83
CA MET A 9 -12.70 11.74 -16.53
C MET A 9 -13.34 10.99 -15.36
N LEU A 10 -14.65 10.73 -15.44
CA LEU A 10 -15.39 10.04 -14.40
C LEU A 10 -14.91 8.59 -14.24
N SER A 11 -14.78 7.86 -15.35
CA SER A 11 -14.24 6.50 -15.36
C SER A 11 -12.84 6.47 -14.76
N ARG A 12 -11.97 7.38 -15.17
CA ARG A 12 -10.58 7.44 -14.69
C ARG A 12 -10.50 7.76 -13.20
N MET A 13 -11.39 8.62 -12.69
CA MET A 13 -11.49 8.91 -11.26
C MET A 13 -12.06 7.73 -10.48
N PHE A 14 -13.09 7.06 -11.02
CA PHE A 14 -13.71 5.87 -10.45
C PHE A 14 -12.74 4.69 -10.38
N PHE A 15 -12.10 4.31 -11.49
CA PHE A 15 -11.07 3.28 -11.51
C PHE A 15 -9.92 3.61 -10.57
N ARG A 16 -9.43 4.86 -10.54
CA ARG A 16 -8.35 5.22 -9.62
C ARG A 16 -8.78 5.09 -8.15
N ARG A 17 -10.02 5.44 -7.81
CA ARG A 17 -10.55 5.30 -6.44
C ARG A 17 -10.83 3.83 -6.10
N ALA A 18 -11.44 3.09 -7.02
CA ALA A 18 -11.82 1.68 -6.89
C ALA A 18 -10.60 0.77 -6.85
N THR A 19 -9.60 0.98 -7.68
CA THR A 19 -8.34 0.22 -7.62
C THR A 19 -7.57 0.56 -6.36
N ASN A 20 -7.46 1.83 -5.95
CA ASN A 20 -6.77 2.16 -4.70
C ASN A 20 -7.48 1.59 -3.47
N TRP A 21 -8.82 1.64 -3.44
CA TRP A 21 -9.61 1.09 -2.33
C TRP A 21 -9.66 -0.43 -2.38
N GLY A 22 -9.85 -1.03 -3.56
CA GLY A 22 -9.91 -2.47 -3.78
C GLY A 22 -8.56 -3.16 -3.62
N VAL A 23 -7.45 -2.52 -3.99
CA VAL A 23 -6.10 -3.02 -3.70
C VAL A 23 -5.79 -2.87 -2.22
N ARG A 24 -6.09 -1.73 -1.58
CA ARG A 24 -5.88 -1.60 -0.12
C ARG A 24 -6.73 -2.57 0.68
N LYS A 25 -8.02 -2.64 0.38
CA LYS A 25 -8.97 -3.51 1.08
C LYS A 25 -8.78 -4.97 0.69
N GLY A 26 -8.39 -5.26 -0.55
CA GLY A 26 -8.04 -6.59 -1.04
C GLY A 26 -6.72 -7.09 -0.48
N ILE A 27 -5.71 -6.23 -0.34
CA ILE A 27 -4.49 -6.54 0.41
C ILE A 27 -4.81 -6.64 1.90
N ASP A 28 -5.62 -5.76 2.50
CA ASP A 28 -6.01 -5.87 3.91
C ASP A 28 -6.91 -7.08 4.19
N MET A 29 -7.63 -7.61 3.19
CA MET A 29 -8.48 -8.79 3.30
C MET A 29 -7.69 -10.07 3.01
N ALA A 30 -6.81 -10.06 2.00
CA ALA A 30 -5.90 -11.16 1.69
C ALA A 30 -4.75 -11.27 2.72
N ALA A 31 -4.25 -10.15 3.20
CA ALA A 31 -3.36 -10.05 4.37
C ALA A 31 -4.14 -9.97 5.68
N GLY A 32 -5.47 -10.06 5.64
CA GLY A 32 -6.39 -10.21 6.75
C GLY A 32 -6.04 -9.35 7.96
N LYS A 33 -6.01 -8.02 7.85
CA LYS A 33 -5.80 -7.11 8.98
C LYS A 33 -4.58 -7.52 9.84
N GLY A 34 -3.52 -8.07 9.22
CA GLY A 34 -2.35 -8.65 9.88
C GLY A 34 -2.72 -9.58 11.03
N LYS A 35 -2.88 -10.89 10.76
CA LYS A 35 -3.05 -11.94 11.80
C LYS A 35 -2.34 -11.52 13.09
N PRO A 36 -3.02 -11.39 14.26
CA PRO A 36 -2.35 -11.03 15.50
C PRO A 36 -1.17 -11.98 15.68
N ALA A 37 -0.03 -11.51 16.22
CA ALA A 37 1.21 -12.29 16.24
C ALA A 37 1.04 -13.73 16.80
N ALA A 38 -0.01 -13.94 17.60
CA ALA A 38 -0.48 -15.22 18.13
C ALA A 38 -1.04 -16.21 17.08
N GLN A 39 -1.57 -15.74 15.95
CA GLN A 39 -2.15 -16.55 14.86
C GLN A 39 -1.26 -16.65 13.62
N MET A 40 -0.10 -15.99 13.61
CA MET A 40 0.88 -16.13 12.52
C MET A 40 1.69 -17.41 12.67
N SER A 41 1.76 -18.21 11.60
CA SER A 41 2.71 -19.30 11.51
C SER A 41 4.15 -18.74 11.64
N THR A 42 5.11 -19.57 12.04
CA THR A 42 6.51 -19.16 12.19
C THR A 42 7.08 -18.55 10.91
N GLN A 43 6.74 -19.11 9.75
CA GLN A 43 7.15 -18.58 8.44
C GLN A 43 6.53 -17.21 8.12
N GLU A 44 5.25 -17.01 8.43
CA GLU A 44 4.59 -15.71 8.21
C GLU A 44 5.15 -14.61 9.11
N ARG A 45 5.54 -14.95 10.34
CA ARG A 45 6.22 -14.03 11.27
C ARG A 45 7.57 -13.56 10.75
N ASP A 46 8.35 -14.45 10.15
CA ASP A 46 9.66 -14.10 9.59
C ASP A 46 9.54 -13.22 8.35
N MET A 47 8.59 -13.50 7.48
CA MET A 47 8.31 -12.64 6.33
C MET A 47 7.86 -11.25 6.76
N ALA A 48 6.99 -11.16 7.78
CA ALA A 48 6.56 -9.89 8.35
C ALA A 48 7.72 -9.11 9.00
N ARG A 49 8.64 -9.79 9.70
CA ARG A 49 9.86 -9.17 10.27
C ARG A 49 10.75 -8.61 9.17
N LYS A 50 11.07 -9.41 8.15
CA LYS A 50 11.87 -8.98 6.99
C LYS A 50 11.25 -7.77 6.29
N GLY A 51 9.94 -7.78 6.08
CA GLY A 51 9.21 -6.64 5.52
C GLY A 51 9.31 -5.38 6.37
N ARG A 52 9.16 -5.50 7.70
CA ARG A 52 9.30 -4.36 8.63
C ARG A 52 10.71 -3.77 8.61
N ASP A 53 11.74 -4.60 8.54
CA ASP A 53 13.13 -4.12 8.54
C ASP A 53 13.50 -3.43 7.22
N ALA A 54 13.01 -3.95 6.08
CA ALA A 54 13.11 -3.26 4.79
C ALA A 54 12.43 -1.87 4.82
N VAL A 55 11.22 -1.78 5.40
CA VAL A 55 10.52 -0.50 5.54
C VAL A 55 11.26 0.46 6.48
N LYS A 56 11.86 -0.02 7.59
CA LYS A 56 12.67 0.82 8.48
C LYS A 56 13.89 1.40 7.75
N LEU A 57 14.59 0.60 6.96
CA LEU A 57 15.74 1.04 6.18
C LEU A 57 15.33 2.10 5.17
N ALA A 58 14.25 1.86 4.43
CA ALA A 58 13.69 2.82 3.47
C ALA A 58 13.26 4.14 4.13
N ARG A 59 12.67 4.08 5.33
CA ARG A 59 12.31 5.29 6.10
C ARG A 59 13.55 6.06 6.56
N LYS A 60 14.61 5.37 6.98
CA LYS A 60 15.89 6.00 7.35
C LYS A 60 16.52 6.68 6.15
N SER A 61 16.64 6.01 5.01
CA SER A 61 17.20 6.59 3.79
C SER A 61 16.39 7.79 3.34
N ALA A 62 15.06 7.67 3.26
CA ALA A 62 14.18 8.78 2.89
C ALA A 62 14.30 9.99 3.83
N ARG A 63 14.50 9.77 5.14
CA ARG A 63 14.70 10.85 6.12
C ARG A 63 16.03 11.58 5.89
N ILE A 64 17.10 10.83 5.58
CA ILE A 64 18.41 11.39 5.25
C ILE A 64 18.29 12.20 3.95
N THR A 65 17.72 11.62 2.90
CA THR A 65 17.47 12.29 1.62
C THR A 65 16.67 13.58 1.80
N ARG A 66 15.62 13.58 2.63
CA ARG A 66 14.83 14.80 2.94
C ARG A 66 15.59 15.87 3.69
N ARG A 67 16.60 15.51 4.48
CA ARG A 67 17.43 16.47 5.22
C ARG A 67 18.53 17.07 4.35
N LEU A 68 19.04 16.29 3.38
CA LEU A 68 20.05 16.73 2.43
C LEU A 68 19.47 17.56 1.27
N GLY A 69 18.21 17.31 0.90
CA GLY A 69 17.52 18.07 -0.15
C GLY A 69 16.76 19.31 0.35
N ARG A 70 17.02 19.76 1.58
CA ARG A 70 16.54 21.04 2.12
C ARG A 70 17.67 22.04 2.17
#